data_AF-A0A3M2X6N6-F1
#
_entry.id   AF-A0A3M2X6N6-F1
#
_cell.length_a   1.000
_cell.length_b   1.000
_cell.length_c   1.000
_cell.angle_alpha   90.00
_cell.angle_beta   90.00
_cell.angle_gamma   90.00
#
_symmetry.space_group_name_H-M   'P 1'
#
loop_
_entity.id
_entity.type
_entity.pdbx_description
1 polymer ?
#
loop_
_entity_poly.entity_id
_entity_poly.type
_entity_poly.pdbx_seq_one_letter_code
_entity_poly.pdbx_strand_id
1 'polypeptide(L)' 'RNRFKDTFDQINSGIQALFPKVFGGGSAYLELTGEDLLDTGVTIMARPPGKKNSTIHL' A
#
# COMPACT_ATOMS: atom_id res chain seq x y z
N ARG A 1 -10.86 -17.46 8.71
CA ARG A 1 -10.59 -16.84 7.40
C ARG A 1 -11.11 -15.40 7.32
N ASN A 2 -12.28 -15.06 7.87
CA ASN A 2 -12.81 -13.68 7.86
C ASN A 2 -11.93 -12.66 8.59
N ARG A 3 -11.44 -12.99 9.81
CA ARG A 3 -10.65 -12.03 10.62
C ARG A 3 -9.41 -11.46 9.90
N PHE A 4 -8.71 -12.27 9.11
CA PHE A 4 -7.57 -11.78 8.34
C PHE A 4 -8.02 -10.78 7.27
N LYS A 5 -9.02 -11.17 6.47
CA LYS A 5 -9.59 -10.31 5.42
C LYS A 5 -10.14 -9.01 6.01
N ASP A 6 -10.88 -9.08 7.10
CA ASP A 6 -11.44 -7.91 7.79
C ASP A 6 -10.33 -6.97 8.28
N THR A 7 -9.25 -7.52 8.84
CA THR A 7 -8.10 -6.74 9.31
C THR A 7 -7.34 -6.13 8.13
N PHE A 8 -7.13 -6.89 7.06
CA PHE A 8 -6.50 -6.42 5.84
C PHE A 8 -7.28 -5.26 5.22
N ASP A 9 -8.60 -5.39 5.08
CA ASP A 9 -9.47 -4.38 4.49
C ASP A 9 -9.48 -3.10 5.35
N GLN A 10 -9.50 -3.22 6.68
CA GLN A 10 -9.39 -2.10 7.61
C GLN A 10 -8.05 -1.37 7.49
N ILE A 11 -6.93 -2.09 7.49
CA ILE A 11 -5.59 -1.49 7.37
C ILE A 11 -5.43 -0.86 5.99
N ASN A 12 -5.87 -1.52 4.93
CA ASN A 12 -5.79 -1.01 3.56
C ASN A 12 -6.56 0.31 3.41
N SER A 13 -7.79 0.38 3.94
CA SER A 13 -8.58 1.61 3.97
C SER A 13 -7.89 2.72 4.79
N GLY A 14 -7.35 2.36 5.96
CA GLY A 14 -6.59 3.28 6.79
C GLY A 14 -5.37 3.87 6.08
N ILE A 15 -4.59 3.03 5.39
CA ILE A 15 -3.40 3.46 4.66
C ILE A 15 -3.77 4.37 3.47
N GLN A 16 -4.83 4.05 2.74
CA GLN A 16 -5.29 4.86 1.61
C GLN A 16 -5.73 6.26 2.05
N ALA A 17 -6.38 6.37 3.21
CA ALA A 17 -6.82 7.64 3.75
C ALA A 17 -5.69 8.44 4.43
N LEU A 18 -4.75 7.76 5.06
CA LEU A 18 -3.67 8.37 5.84
C LEU A 18 -2.53 8.85 4.94
N PHE A 19 -2.14 8.05 3.96
CA PHE A 19 -0.96 8.30 3.13
C PHE A 19 -0.97 9.69 2.46
N PRO A 20 -2.03 10.11 1.73
CA PRO A 20 -2.05 11.45 1.13
C PRO A 20 -2.01 12.59 2.16
N LYS A 21 -2.53 12.37 3.38
CA LYS A 21 -2.48 13.37 4.45
C LYS A 21 -1.07 13.55 5.00
N VAL A 22 -0.33 12.45 5.17
CA VAL A 22 1.04 12.46 5.71
C VAL A 22 2.05 12.93 4.66
N PHE A 23 1.89 12.52 3.41
CA PHE A 23 2.85 12.82 2.34
C PHE A 23 2.49 14.05 1.51
N GLY A 24 1.36 14.73 1.79
CA GLY A 24 0.91 15.90 1.03
C GLY A 24 0.39 15.57 -0.38
N GLY A 25 -0.09 14.34 -0.60
CA GLY A 25 -0.56 13.81 -1.88
C GLY A 25 -0.09 12.38 -2.12
N GLY A 26 -0.30 11.88 -3.34
CA GLY A 26 0.04 10.50 -3.68
C GLY A 26 -0.97 9.46 -3.18
N SER A 27 -0.62 8.19 -3.27
CA SER A 27 -1.49 7.07 -2.86
C SER A 27 -0.68 5.91 -2.31
N ALA A 28 -1.26 5.13 -1.41
CA ALA A 28 -0.71 3.85 -1.00
C ALA A 28 -1.84 2.84 -0.75
N TYR A 29 -1.56 1.57 -0.94
CA TYR A 29 -2.50 0.47 -0.73
C TYR A 29 -1.75 -0.83 -0.38
N LEU A 30 -2.48 -1.79 0.18
CA LEU A 30 -1.99 -3.14 0.43
C LEU A 30 -2.33 -4.06 -0.73
N GLU A 31 -1.41 -4.97 -1.03
CA GLU A 31 -1.58 -6.02 -2.03
C GLU A 31 -1.23 -7.39 -1.42
N LEU A 32 -2.00 -8.41 -1.78
CA LEU A 32 -1.71 -9.80 -1.41
C LEU A 32 -0.74 -10.38 -2.45
N THR A 33 0.35 -11.01 -2.01
CA THR A 33 1.40 -11.50 -2.93
C THR A 33 1.07 -12.80 -3.64
N GLY A 34 -0.09 -13.39 -3.35
CA GLY A 34 -0.58 -14.66 -3.87
C GLY A 34 -2.07 -14.86 -3.63
N GLU A 35 -2.64 -15.83 -4.32
CA GLU A 35 -4.09 -16.07 -4.37
C GLU A 35 -4.65 -16.81 -3.14
N ASP A 36 -3.83 -17.65 -2.48
CA ASP A 36 -4.24 -18.35 -1.26
C ASP A 36 -3.91 -17.55 0.00
N LEU A 37 -4.95 -17.19 0.76
CA LEU A 37 -4.84 -16.48 2.04
C LEU A 37 -3.92 -17.15 3.08
N LEU A 38 -3.66 -18.45 2.98
CA LEU A 38 -2.83 -19.19 3.94
C LEU A 38 -1.33 -19.02 3.69
N ASP A 39 -0.92 -18.85 2.44
CA ASP A 39 0.48 -18.74 2.03
C ASP A 39 0.85 -17.35 1.47
N THR A 40 -0.14 -16.47 1.32
CA THR A 40 0.06 -15.14 0.77
C THR A 40 0.71 -14.19 1.79
N GLY A 41 1.68 -13.41 1.33
CA GLY A 41 2.23 -12.28 2.05
C GLY A 41 1.41 -11.01 1.83
N VAL A 42 1.76 -9.95 2.56
CA VAL A 42 1.18 -8.62 2.39
C VAL A 42 2.29 -7.65 1.98
N THR A 43 2.11 -6.99 0.85
CA THR A 43 3.02 -5.95 0.35
C THR A 43 2.35 -4.58 0.45
N ILE A 44 3.12 -3.56 0.83
CA ILE A 44 2.68 -2.17 0.82
C ILE A 44 3.17 -1.50 -0.45
N MET A 45 2.23 -1.06 -1.28
CA MET A 45 2.50 -0.28 -2.49
C MET A 45 2.27 1.19 -2.20
N ALA A 46 3.26 2.03 -2.48
CA ALA A 46 3.19 3.46 -2.22
C ALA A 46 3.70 4.28 -3.40
N ARG A 47 2.94 5.31 -3.76
CA ARG A 47 3.24 6.29 -4.80
C ARG A 47 3.20 7.70 -4.17
N PRO A 48 4.32 8.19 -3.62
CA PRO A 48 4.42 9.54 -3.06
C PRO A 48 4.12 10.62 -4.12
N PRO A 49 3.70 11.81 -3.70
CA PRO A 49 3.49 12.92 -4.62
C PRO A 49 4.84 13.38 -5.19
N GLY A 50 4.86 13.70 -6.49
CA GLY A 50 6.04 14.33 -7.11
C GLY A 50 7.20 13.39 -7.47
N LYS A 51 7.00 12.07 -7.59
CA LYS A 51 8.02 11.15 -8.17
C LYS A 51 8.30 11.55 -9.64
N LYS A 52 9.20 12.51 -9.84
CA LYS A 52 9.74 12.93 -11.14
C LYS A 52 10.84 11.95 -11.55
N ASN A 53 10.91 11.62 -12.84
CA ASN A 53 12.04 10.87 -13.39
C ASN A 53 13.31 11.71 -13.19
N SER A 54 14.16 11.30 -12.27
CA SER A 54 15.50 11.87 -12.10
C SER A 54 16.49 10.80 -12.48
N THR A 55 17.08 10.94 -13.67
CA THR A 55 18.27 10.20 -14.05
C THR A 55 19.37 10.56 -13.05
N ILE A 56 19.83 9.58 -12.26
CA ILE A 56 20.99 9.76 -11.41
C ILE A 56 22.19 9.80 -12.36
N HIS A 57 22.80 10.98 -12.53
CA HIS A 57 24.14 11.08 -13.09
C HIS A 57 25.11 10.82 -11.93
N LEU A 58 25.91 9.76 -12.07
CA LEU A 58 26.99 9.41 -11.15
C LEU A 58 28.21 10.30 -11.39
#